data_AF-A0A254PRC3-F1
#
_entry.id   AF-A0A254PRC3-F1
#
_cell.length_a   1.000
_cell.length_b   1.000
_cell.length_c   1.000
_cell.angle_alpha   90.00
_cell.angle_beta   90.00
_cell.angle_gamma   90.00
#
_symmetry.space_group_name_H-M   'P 1'
#
loop_
_entity.id
_entity.type
_entity.pdbx_description
1 polymer ?
#
loop_
_entity_poly.entity_id
_entity_poly.type
_entity_poly.pdbx_seq_one_letter_code
_entity_poly.pdbx_strand_id
1 'polypeptide(L)'
;MSDKQNNPLPKILGERFKDAREKMGLSIEELANKAILSNSQIRQIEGKEQGAFYSAAIKYSSAQKVAKILELPEDQAFDISQTDLDHDSQELKEQKELKEIEAMLAQKMINELQYERPSLIQKIIGKQTSAQLPLQGIEVPQANRPKSILKRSVFLLILIVGIGLCYWLLNPYFNVS
;
A
#
# COMPACT_ATOMS: atom_id res chain seq x y z
N MET A 1 16.54 -12.59 -25.33
CA MET A 1 15.28 -12.92 -24.65
C MET A 1 15.63 -13.73 -23.42
N SER A 2 15.49 -13.16 -22.22
CA SER A 2 15.60 -13.92 -20.97
C SER A 2 14.19 -14.40 -20.61
N ASP A 3 13.95 -15.69 -20.76
CA ASP A 3 12.76 -16.32 -20.22
C ASP A 3 12.76 -16.13 -18.71
N LYS A 4 11.84 -15.31 -18.23
CA LYS A 4 11.60 -15.06 -16.81
C LYS A 4 11.01 -16.36 -16.25
N GLN A 5 11.88 -17.24 -15.75
CA GLN A 5 11.45 -18.46 -15.07
C GLN A 5 10.59 -18.06 -13.86
N ASN A 6 9.28 -18.23 -13.98
CA ASN A 6 8.34 -18.12 -12.89
C ASN A 6 8.46 -19.38 -12.04
N ASN A 7 9.55 -19.50 -11.28
CA ASN A 7 9.69 -20.59 -10.34
C ASN A 7 8.69 -20.33 -9.20
N PRO A 8 7.73 -21.23 -8.96
CA PRO A 8 6.75 -21.00 -7.92
C PRO A 8 7.43 -20.96 -6.55
N LEU A 9 7.02 -20.01 -5.72
CA LEU A 9 7.63 -19.80 -4.41
C LEU A 9 7.13 -20.85 -3.41
N PRO A 10 8.00 -21.36 -2.52
CA PRO A 10 7.60 -22.23 -1.43
C PRO A 10 6.57 -21.56 -0.53
N LYS A 11 5.62 -22.33 -0.02
CA LYS A 11 4.62 -21.85 0.92
C LYS A 11 5.23 -21.58 2.28
N ILE A 12 4.85 -20.45 2.86
CA ILE A 12 5.34 -20.02 4.18
C ILE A 12 4.48 -20.65 5.28
N LEU A 13 5.09 -21.44 6.17
CA LEU A 13 4.40 -22.08 7.29
C LEU A 13 4.32 -21.15 8.51
N GLY A 14 3.40 -20.18 8.47
CA GLY A 14 3.33 -19.10 9.47
C GLY A 14 3.22 -19.54 10.94
N GLU A 15 2.56 -20.66 11.21
CA GLU A 15 2.49 -21.22 12.57
C GLU A 15 3.89 -21.54 13.14
N ARG A 16 4.82 -22.04 12.29
CA ARG A 16 6.19 -22.36 12.69
C ARG A 16 6.97 -21.11 13.09
N PHE A 17 6.74 -19.99 12.41
CA PHE A 17 7.32 -18.70 12.77
C PHE A 17 6.81 -18.20 14.12
N LYS A 18 5.51 -18.31 14.35
CA LYS A 18 4.90 -17.93 15.63
C LYS A 18 5.47 -18.77 16.78
N ASP A 19 5.51 -20.09 16.61
CA ASP A 19 6.04 -21.01 17.62
C ASP A 19 7.52 -20.73 17.91
N ALA A 20 8.33 -20.50 16.88
CA ALA A 20 9.76 -20.19 17.06
C ALA A 20 9.96 -18.85 17.77
N ARG A 21 9.18 -17.81 17.43
CA ARG A 21 9.21 -16.53 18.15
C ARG A 21 8.86 -16.71 19.63
N GLU A 22 7.80 -17.46 19.93
CA GLU A 22 7.34 -17.69 21.30
C GLU A 22 8.36 -18.53 22.10
N LYS A 23 9.01 -19.51 21.48
CA LYS A 23 10.12 -20.27 22.10
C LYS A 23 11.32 -19.39 22.45
N MET A 24 11.62 -18.38 21.63
CA MET A 24 12.65 -17.39 21.93
C MET A 24 12.22 -16.32 22.92
N GLY A 25 10.96 -16.33 23.37
CA GLY A 25 10.41 -15.32 24.30
C GLY A 25 10.31 -13.92 23.70
N LEU A 26 10.30 -13.79 22.37
CA LEU A 26 10.24 -12.51 21.69
C LEU A 26 8.79 -12.04 21.50
N SER A 27 8.54 -10.77 21.73
CA SER A 27 7.30 -10.11 21.27
C SER A 27 7.33 -9.88 19.76
N ILE A 28 6.16 -9.62 19.17
CA ILE A 28 6.04 -9.26 17.74
C ILE A 28 6.87 -8.02 17.43
N GLU A 29 6.85 -7.02 18.32
CA GLU A 29 7.57 -5.76 18.17
C GLU A 29 9.09 -5.96 18.21
N GLU A 30 9.59 -6.77 19.15
CA GLU A 30 11.02 -7.08 19.23
C GLU A 30 11.51 -7.83 17.99
N LEU A 31 10.73 -8.79 17.49
CA LEU A 31 11.06 -9.50 16.25
C LEU A 31 11.02 -8.56 15.04
N ALA A 32 10.02 -7.69 14.95
CA ALA A 32 9.89 -6.69 13.90
C ALA A 32 11.10 -5.74 13.88
N ASN A 33 11.51 -5.25 15.04
CA ASN A 33 12.70 -4.40 15.20
C ASN A 33 13.98 -5.12 14.79
N LYS A 34 14.16 -6.39 15.20
CA LYS A 34 15.32 -7.22 14.79
C LYS A 34 15.35 -7.48 13.29
N ALA A 35 14.19 -7.68 12.67
CA ALA A 35 14.07 -7.99 11.24
C ALA A 35 14.03 -6.73 10.35
N ILE A 36 13.93 -5.54 10.93
CA ILE A 36 13.69 -4.27 10.21
C ILE A 36 12.40 -4.38 9.37
N LEU A 37 11.34 -4.87 9.99
CA LEU A 37 10.01 -5.05 9.41
C LEU A 37 8.96 -4.34 10.25
N SER A 38 7.77 -4.13 9.70
CA SER A 38 6.63 -3.64 10.48
C SER A 38 5.98 -4.77 11.29
N ASN A 39 5.27 -4.41 12.36
CA ASN A 39 4.51 -5.38 13.16
C ASN A 39 3.47 -6.15 12.32
N SER A 40 2.83 -5.46 11.36
CA SER A 40 1.84 -6.09 10.47
C SER A 40 2.50 -7.08 9.50
N GLN A 41 3.72 -6.79 9.03
CA GLN A 41 4.50 -7.73 8.21
C GLN A 41 4.87 -9.00 8.98
N ILE A 42 5.27 -8.88 10.26
CA ILE A 42 5.49 -10.06 11.11
C ILE A 42 4.19 -10.84 11.30
N ARG A 43 3.07 -10.17 11.57
CA ARG A 43 1.76 -10.83 11.71
C ARG A 43 1.32 -11.55 10.45
N GLN A 44 1.58 -10.97 9.27
CA GLN A 44 1.29 -11.62 7.99
C GLN A 44 2.22 -12.83 7.73
N ILE A 45 3.49 -12.78 8.15
CA ILE A 45 4.39 -13.95 8.12
C ILE A 45 3.87 -15.06 9.05
N GLU A 46 3.38 -14.69 10.24
CA GLU A 46 2.76 -15.63 11.19
C GLU A 46 1.37 -16.14 10.79
N GLY A 47 0.80 -15.65 9.68
CA GLY A 47 -0.52 -16.04 9.18
C GLY A 47 -1.72 -15.37 9.87
N LYS A 48 -1.50 -14.29 10.64
CA LYS A 48 -2.55 -13.58 11.40
C LYS A 48 -3.18 -12.40 10.65
N GLU A 49 -2.50 -11.86 9.63
CA GLU A 49 -2.94 -10.70 8.85
C GLU A 49 -2.63 -10.93 7.37
N GLN A 50 -3.22 -10.12 6.48
CA GLN A 50 -2.91 -10.10 5.04
C GLN A 50 -2.72 -8.65 4.56
N GLY A 51 -2.22 -8.47 3.33
CA GLY A 51 -2.05 -7.15 2.70
C GLY A 51 -0.87 -6.27 3.16
N ALA A 52 0.05 -6.77 4.01
CA ALA A 52 1.23 -6.04 4.48
C ALA A 52 2.46 -6.15 3.55
N PHE A 53 2.45 -7.10 2.61
CA PHE A 53 3.49 -7.28 1.58
C PHE A 53 2.97 -6.99 0.18
N TYR A 54 3.77 -6.29 -0.62
CA TYR A 54 3.44 -5.93 -2.00
C TYR A 54 3.47 -7.10 -2.98
N SER A 55 4.16 -8.19 -2.64
CA SER A 55 4.23 -9.39 -3.47
C SER A 55 4.66 -10.61 -2.67
N ALA A 56 4.30 -11.80 -3.17
CA ALA A 56 4.72 -13.07 -2.61
C ALA A 56 6.25 -13.22 -2.53
N ALA A 57 6.98 -12.71 -3.54
CA ALA A 57 8.46 -12.75 -3.56
C ALA A 57 9.08 -11.91 -2.44
N ILE A 58 8.55 -10.70 -2.20
CA ILE A 58 9.02 -9.85 -1.11
C ILE A 58 8.67 -10.51 0.23
N LYS A 59 7.45 -11.04 0.38
CA LYS A 59 7.02 -11.78 1.57
C LYS A 59 7.96 -12.95 1.87
N TYR A 60 8.29 -13.76 0.88
CA TYR A 60 9.22 -14.89 1.02
C TYR A 60 10.61 -14.43 1.46
N SER A 61 11.18 -13.42 0.80
CA SER A 61 12.51 -12.89 1.18
C SER A 61 12.55 -12.33 2.61
N SER A 62 11.46 -11.69 3.05
CA SER A 62 11.32 -11.19 4.42
C SER A 62 11.15 -12.34 5.41
N ALA A 63 10.37 -13.37 5.07
CA ALA A 63 10.23 -14.58 5.87
C ALA A 63 11.58 -15.31 6.02
N GLN A 64 12.42 -15.39 4.98
CA GLN A 64 13.77 -15.97 5.10
C GLN A 64 14.64 -15.20 6.09
N LYS A 65 14.55 -13.86 6.13
CA LYS A 65 15.27 -13.06 7.13
C LYS A 65 14.77 -13.35 8.54
N VAL A 66 13.45 -13.44 8.72
CA VAL A 66 12.84 -13.74 10.02
C VAL A 66 13.21 -15.15 10.47
N ALA A 67 13.23 -16.14 9.57
CA ALA A 67 13.63 -17.52 9.88
C ALA A 67 15.07 -17.58 10.42
N LYS A 68 15.99 -16.82 9.80
CA LYS A 68 17.38 -16.70 10.28
C LYS A 68 17.49 -16.10 11.67
N ILE A 69 16.67 -15.07 11.99
CA ILE A 69 16.65 -14.44 13.32
C ILE A 69 16.10 -15.39 14.38
N LEU A 70 15.12 -16.22 14.00
CA LEU A 70 14.48 -17.21 14.87
C LEU A 70 15.23 -18.54 14.95
N GLU A 71 16.37 -18.66 14.27
CA GLU A 71 17.12 -19.92 14.12
C GLU A 71 16.24 -21.09 13.62
N LEU A 72 15.21 -20.77 12.84
CA LEU A 72 14.27 -21.73 12.26
C LEU A 72 14.83 -22.24 10.93
N PRO A 73 15.09 -23.56 10.78
CA PRO A 73 15.66 -24.08 9.55
C PRO A 73 14.64 -24.02 8.40
N GLU A 74 15.14 -23.83 7.18
CA GLU A 74 14.30 -23.54 6.01
C GLU A 74 13.32 -24.67 5.67
N ASP A 75 13.68 -25.92 5.94
CA ASP A 75 12.85 -27.11 5.77
C ASP A 75 11.60 -27.12 6.69
N GLN A 76 11.70 -26.49 7.86
CA GLN A 76 10.59 -26.33 8.78
C GLN A 76 9.82 -25.02 8.56
N ALA A 77 10.47 -24.00 8.01
CA ALA A 77 9.87 -22.70 7.75
C ALA A 77 9.04 -22.67 6.45
N PHE A 78 9.47 -23.44 5.44
CA PHE A 78 8.92 -23.39 4.08
C PHE A 78 8.58 -24.78 3.57
N ASP A 79 7.39 -24.93 3.01
CA ASP A 79 6.97 -26.15 2.33
C ASP A 79 7.16 -25.99 0.81
N ILE A 80 8.09 -26.75 0.24
CA ILE A 80 8.39 -26.73 -1.20
C ILE A 80 7.33 -27.51 -1.99
N SER A 81 6.61 -28.44 -1.35
CA SER A 81 5.58 -29.24 -2.00
C SER A 81 4.29 -28.45 -2.26
N GLN A 82 4.07 -27.38 -1.50
CA GLN A 82 2.94 -26.47 -1.66
C GLN A 82 3.45 -25.13 -2.16
N THR A 83 3.00 -24.73 -3.34
CA THR A 83 3.39 -23.45 -3.94
C THR A 83 2.31 -22.40 -3.71
N ASP A 84 2.69 -21.22 -3.22
CA ASP A 84 1.77 -20.11 -2.98
C ASP A 84 1.40 -19.45 -4.33
N LEU A 85 0.49 -20.08 -5.09
CA LEU A 85 -0.05 -19.55 -6.34
C LEU A 85 -1.35 -18.74 -6.15
N ASP A 86 -1.91 -18.74 -4.94
CA ASP A 86 -3.33 -18.38 -4.75
C ASP A 86 -3.60 -16.93 -4.33
N HIS A 87 -2.62 -16.20 -3.80
CA HIS A 87 -2.94 -15.02 -2.98
C HIS A 87 -3.08 -13.68 -3.74
N ASP A 88 -2.23 -13.38 -4.73
CA ASP A 88 -2.40 -12.18 -5.59
C ASP A 88 -3.74 -12.21 -6.36
N SER A 89 -4.28 -13.41 -6.58
CA SER A 89 -5.54 -13.63 -7.29
C SER A 89 -6.78 -13.35 -6.45
N GLN A 90 -6.70 -13.39 -5.12
CA GLN A 90 -7.86 -13.20 -4.22
C GLN A 90 -8.11 -11.72 -3.92
N GLU A 91 -7.08 -10.94 -3.58
CA GLU A 91 -7.23 -9.48 -3.40
C GLU A 91 -7.71 -8.78 -4.68
N LEU A 92 -7.23 -9.22 -5.84
CA LEU A 92 -7.68 -8.67 -7.13
C LEU A 92 -9.15 -8.99 -7.42
N LYS A 93 -9.64 -10.17 -6.98
CA LYS A 93 -11.05 -10.56 -7.12
C LYS A 93 -11.94 -9.75 -6.19
N GLU A 94 -11.60 -9.64 -4.91
CA GLU A 94 -12.38 -8.88 -3.94
C GLU A 94 -12.45 -7.39 -4.32
N GLN A 95 -11.34 -6.78 -4.76
CA GLN A 95 -11.36 -5.39 -5.24
C GLN A 95 -12.19 -5.20 -6.51
N LYS A 96 -12.23 -6.21 -7.39
CA LYS A 96 -13.03 -6.18 -8.61
C LYS A 96 -14.52 -6.33 -8.30
N GLU A 97 -14.87 -7.24 -7.40
CA GLU A 97 -16.24 -7.43 -6.92
C GLU A 97 -16.77 -6.17 -6.20
N LEU A 98 -15.95 -5.53 -5.36
CA LEU A 98 -16.34 -4.27 -4.69
C LEU A 98 -16.60 -3.14 -5.70
N LYS A 99 -15.74 -2.99 -6.71
CA LYS A 99 -15.95 -1.99 -7.78
C LYS A 99 -17.18 -2.30 -8.63
N GLU A 100 -17.45 -3.57 -8.88
CA GLU A 100 -18.62 -4.01 -9.66
C GLU A 100 -19.92 -3.76 -8.88
N ILE A 101 -19.92 -4.01 -7.56
CA ILE A 101 -21.03 -3.67 -6.66
C ILE A 101 -21.27 -2.16 -6.62
N GLU A 102 -20.21 -1.35 -6.49
CA GLU A 102 -20.31 0.11 -6.48
C GLU A 102 -20.90 0.64 -7.79
N ALA A 103 -20.46 0.11 -8.94
CA ALA A 103 -20.99 0.46 -10.26
C ALA A 103 -22.47 0.08 -10.41
N MET A 104 -22.88 -1.10 -9.93
CA MET A 104 -24.29 -1.52 -9.93
C MET A 104 -25.16 -0.62 -9.05
N LEU A 105 -24.66 -0.20 -7.89
CA LEU A 105 -25.37 0.69 -6.97
C LEU A 105 -25.55 2.09 -7.58
N ALA A 106 -24.51 2.62 -8.23
CA ALA A 106 -24.57 3.88 -8.97
C ALA A 106 -25.58 3.82 -10.13
N GLN A 107 -25.59 2.73 -10.90
CA GLN A 107 -26.56 2.55 -12.00
C GLN A 107 -28.00 2.46 -11.49
N LYS A 108 -28.22 1.76 -10.37
CA LYS A 108 -29.54 1.67 -9.72
C LYS A 108 -30.05 3.04 -9.29
N MET A 109 -29.20 3.87 -8.67
CA MET A 109 -29.56 5.25 -8.28
C MET A 109 -29.90 6.12 -9.49
N ILE A 110 -29.16 5.98 -10.61
CA ILE A 110 -29.45 6.74 -11.85
C ILE A 110 -30.81 6.33 -12.44
N ASN A 111 -31.11 5.04 -12.48
CA ASN A 111 -32.39 4.54 -12.99
C ASN A 111 -33.57 4.99 -12.11
N GLU A 112 -33.39 5.01 -10.79
CA GLU A 112 -34.39 5.48 -9.83
C GLU A 112 -34.66 6.99 -9.99
N LEU A 113 -33.63 7.81 -10.24
CA LEU A 113 -33.77 9.23 -10.57
C LEU A 113 -34.43 9.48 -11.94
N GLN A 114 -34.27 8.58 -12.91
CA GLN A 114 -34.92 8.65 -14.22
C GLN A 114 -36.41 8.24 -14.19
N TYR A 115 -36.86 7.48 -13.19
CA TYR A 115 -38.26 7.04 -13.04
C TYR A 115 -39.14 8.07 -12.28
N GLU A 116 -38.56 8.90 -11.42
CA GLU A 116 -39.25 9.99 -10.70
C GLU A 116 -39.40 11.28 -11.56
N ARG A 117 -38.49 11.52 -12.50
CA ARG A 117 -38.48 12.72 -13.38
C ARG A 117 -39.53 12.81 -14.52
N PRO A 118 -40.11 11.74 -15.09
CA PRO A 118 -41.05 11.86 -16.22
C PRO A 118 -42.45 12.30 -15.78
N SER A 119 -42.80 12.14 -14.50
CA SER A 119 -44.13 12.49 -13.97
C SER A 119 -44.30 13.99 -13.66
N LEU A 120 -43.20 14.73 -13.48
CA LEU A 120 -43.25 16.18 -13.22
C LEU A 120 -43.24 17.04 -14.49
N ILE A 121 -42.83 16.49 -15.65
CA ILE A 121 -42.79 17.25 -16.91
C ILE A 121 -44.22 17.54 -17.43
N GLN A 122 -45.19 16.67 -17.18
CA GLN A 122 -46.58 16.92 -17.58
C GLN A 122 -47.28 18.01 -16.76
N LYS A 123 -46.77 18.37 -15.58
CA LYS A 123 -47.36 19.42 -14.74
C LYS A 123 -46.90 20.84 -15.13
N ILE A 124 -45.87 20.97 -15.98
CA ILE A 124 -45.24 22.25 -16.32
C ILE A 124 -45.70 22.80 -17.69
N ILE A 125 -46.37 22.02 -18.54
CA ILE A 125 -46.86 22.48 -19.85
C ILE A 125 -48.00 23.52 -19.75
N GLY A 126 -48.55 23.75 -18.55
CA GLY A 126 -49.57 24.76 -18.30
C GLY A 126 -49.16 25.79 -17.26
N LYS A 127 -48.18 26.65 -17.55
CA LYS A 127 -48.22 28.12 -17.28
C LYS A 127 -46.82 28.76 -17.28
N GLN A 128 -46.61 29.54 -18.33
CA GLN A 128 -45.98 30.86 -18.36
C GLN A 128 -44.52 31.02 -17.89
N THR A 129 -43.65 31.03 -18.91
CA THR A 129 -42.59 32.01 -19.16
C THR A 129 -42.65 33.28 -18.31
N SER A 130 -41.64 33.51 -17.49
CA SER A 130 -40.91 34.79 -17.38
C SER A 130 -39.86 34.72 -16.26
N ALA A 131 -38.85 35.59 -16.38
CA ALA A 131 -37.81 35.94 -15.40
C ALA A 131 -36.47 35.17 -15.44
N GLN A 132 -35.59 35.71 -16.30
CA GLN A 132 -34.14 35.93 -16.16
C GLN A 132 -33.44 35.44 -14.87
N LEU A 133 -32.31 34.73 -15.07
CA LEU A 133 -31.32 34.39 -14.04
C LEU A 133 -30.54 35.62 -13.56
N PRO A 134 -30.35 35.79 -12.24
CA PRO A 134 -29.13 36.36 -11.69
C PRO A 134 -28.19 35.24 -11.22
N LEU A 135 -27.01 35.16 -11.84
CA LEU A 135 -25.87 34.40 -11.33
C LEU A 135 -25.36 35.10 -10.05
N GLN A 136 -25.60 34.50 -8.89
CA GLN A 136 -24.84 34.79 -7.69
C GLN A 136 -24.10 33.51 -7.26
N GLY A 137 -22.78 33.60 -7.34
CA GLY A 137 -21.86 32.51 -7.12
C GLY A 137 -21.90 32.02 -5.67
N ILE A 138 -21.94 30.71 -5.52
CA ILE A 138 -21.68 30.06 -4.23
C ILE A 138 -20.16 29.90 -4.14
N GLU A 139 -19.58 30.67 -3.24
CA GLU A 139 -18.17 30.57 -2.86
C GLU A 139 -17.93 29.17 -2.26
N VAL A 140 -17.13 28.36 -2.95
CA VAL A 140 -16.63 27.10 -2.42
C VAL A 140 -15.60 27.42 -1.33
N PRO A 141 -15.70 26.86 -0.11
CA PRO A 141 -14.68 27.06 0.91
C PRO A 141 -13.36 26.43 0.44
N GLN A 142 -12.39 27.30 0.11
CA GLN A 142 -11.00 26.92 -0.13
C GLN A 142 -10.41 26.34 1.16
N ALA A 143 -10.21 25.03 1.18
CA ALA A 143 -9.45 24.35 2.21
C ALA A 143 -7.99 24.84 2.17
N ASN A 144 -7.61 25.60 3.20
CA ASN A 144 -6.25 26.10 3.41
C ASN A 144 -5.26 24.93 3.55
N ARG A 145 -4.34 24.80 2.59
CA ARG A 145 -3.16 23.93 2.71
C ARG A 145 -2.05 24.68 3.45
N PRO A 146 -1.42 24.11 4.50
CA PRO A 146 -0.30 24.77 5.16
C PRO A 146 0.92 24.84 4.20
N LYS A 147 1.24 26.06 3.76
CA LYS A 147 2.44 26.40 3.00
C LYS A 147 3.67 26.36 3.92
N SER A 148 4.27 25.20 4.19
CA SER A 148 5.53 25.19 4.96
C SER A 148 6.52 24.04 4.71
N ILE A 149 6.33 23.21 3.68
CA ILE A 149 7.25 22.08 3.41
C ILE A 149 8.32 22.45 2.36
N LEU A 150 8.07 23.44 1.50
CA LEU A 150 8.95 23.74 0.36
C LEU A 150 10.24 24.51 0.73
N LYS A 151 10.37 25.06 1.94
CA LYS A 151 11.58 25.80 2.36
C LYS A 151 12.65 24.91 3.00
N ARG A 152 12.30 23.72 3.49
CA ARG A 152 13.23 22.81 4.19
C ARG A 152 14.05 21.94 3.24
N SER A 153 13.52 21.58 2.05
CA SER A 153 14.27 20.75 1.09
C SER A 153 15.44 21.48 0.43
N VAL A 154 15.31 22.79 0.19
CA VAL A 154 16.40 23.61 -0.40
C VAL A 154 17.60 23.68 0.54
N PHE A 155 17.38 23.79 1.86
CA PHE A 155 18.45 23.81 2.85
C PHE A 155 19.20 22.46 2.91
N LEU A 156 18.48 21.35 2.77
CA LEU A 156 19.08 20.00 2.73
C LEU A 156 19.93 19.79 1.47
N LEU A 157 19.50 20.30 0.32
CA LEU A 157 20.30 20.22 -0.92
C LEU A 157 21.57 21.08 -0.83
N ILE A 158 21.50 22.28 -0.23
CA ILE A 158 22.67 23.14 -0.04
C ILE A 158 23.68 22.49 0.93
N LEU A 159 23.21 21.83 1.99
CA LEU A 159 24.08 21.11 2.94
C LEU A 159 24.85 19.95 2.27
N ILE A 160 24.16 19.15 1.45
CA ILE A 160 24.77 18.02 0.73
C ILE A 160 25.83 18.49 -0.27
N VAL A 161 25.55 19.57 -1.02
CA VAL A 161 26.51 20.17 -1.96
C VAL A 161 27.72 20.74 -1.22
N GLY A 162 27.52 21.40 -0.07
CA GLY A 162 28.60 21.92 0.76
C GLY A 162 29.53 20.83 1.32
N ILE A 163 28.96 19.72 1.81
CA ILE A 163 29.74 18.57 2.30
C ILE A 163 30.52 17.93 1.15
N GLY A 164 29.92 17.78 -0.05
CA GLY A 164 30.59 17.24 -1.22
C GLY A 164 31.77 18.10 -1.70
N LEU A 165 31.61 19.43 -1.74
CA LEU A 165 32.69 20.37 -2.05
C LEU A 165 33.80 20.34 -1.00
N CYS A 166 33.45 20.26 0.28
CA CYS A 166 34.42 20.13 1.37
C CYS A 166 35.23 18.83 1.23
N TYR A 167 34.57 17.71 0.95
CA TYR A 167 35.24 16.43 0.73
C TYR A 167 36.17 16.48 -0.49
N TRP A 168 35.76 17.13 -1.58
CA TRP A 168 36.61 17.30 -2.78
C TRP A 168 37.86 18.15 -2.52
N LEU A 169 37.75 19.21 -1.72
CA LEU A 169 38.89 20.06 -1.32
C LEU A 169 39.82 19.40 -0.30
N LEU A 170 39.30 18.55 0.58
CA LEU A 170 40.11 17.85 1.59
C LEU A 170 40.69 16.52 1.09
N ASN A 171 40.13 15.93 0.03
CA ASN A 171 40.61 14.70 -0.60
C ASN A 171 42.14 14.66 -0.88
N PRO A 172 42.81 15.73 -1.37
CA PRO A 172 44.25 15.70 -1.60
C PRO A 172 45.11 15.61 -0.32
N TYR A 173 44.54 15.85 0.87
CA TYR A 173 45.27 15.75 2.14
C TYR A 173 45.16 14.38 2.81
N PHE A 174 44.22 13.54 2.38
CA PHE A 174 43.96 12.23 2.97
C PHE A 174 44.57 11.05 2.19
N ASN A 175 45.21 11.31 1.06
CA ASN A 175 45.80 10.27 0.21
C ASN A 175 47.34 10.35 0.17
N VAL A 176 47.96 10.32 1.36
CA VAL A 176 49.41 10.12 1.51
C VAL A 176 49.64 8.70 2.01
N SER A 177 50.02 7.81 1.09
CA SER A 177 50.83 6.61 1.32
C SER A 177 51.54 6.25 0.03
#